data_AF-A0A349SJC3-F1
#
_entry.id   AF-A0A349SJC3-F1
#
_cell.length_a   1.000
_cell.length_b   1.000
_cell.length_c   1.000
_cell.angle_alpha   90.00
_cell.angle_beta   90.00
_cell.angle_gamma   90.00
#
_symmetry.space_group_name_H-M   'P 1'
#
loop_
_entity.id
_entity.type
_entity.pdbx_description
1 polymer ?
#
loop_
_entity_poly.entity_id
_entity_poly.type
_entity_poly.pdbx_seq_one_letter_code
_entity_poly.pdbx_strand_id
1 'polypeptide(L)'
;MRSVSNIQRLALRVWAVPIAIAVGTLWWPTSLDSLERQNASTWGVDRALISQTISPPLSSGRFPLRISVNHKDIPHPSSIQYTIDSSLQNATAAVLDHYRPDYGVFVAIDPESGHLLAIASHQREGTPEHNLALRAGYPAASVFKIITAAAAVDLGKVQADTVLPFNGKETSLYRKNVLHHKNNQWT
;
A
#
# COMPACT_ATOMS: atom_id res chain seq x y z
N MET A 1 -55.31 -37.33 13.52
CA MET A 1 -53.83 -37.25 13.48
C MET A 1 -53.39 -37.11 12.02
N ARG A 2 -52.97 -35.91 11.60
CA ARG A 2 -52.36 -35.67 10.28
C ARG A 2 -51.11 -34.81 10.47
N SER A 3 -50.03 -35.30 9.88
CA SER A 3 -48.68 -34.75 9.82
C SER A 3 -48.66 -33.37 9.15
N VAL A 4 -48.09 -32.37 9.83
CA VAL A 4 -47.59 -31.14 9.20
C VAL A 4 -46.08 -31.13 9.40
N SER A 5 -45.36 -31.73 8.44
CA SER A 5 -43.92 -31.90 8.45
C SER A 5 -43.23 -30.77 7.68
N ASN A 6 -42.29 -30.11 8.35
CA ASN A 6 -41.03 -29.52 7.86
C ASN A 6 -41.01 -28.47 6.73
N ILE A 7 -42.07 -28.21 5.97
CA ILE A 7 -42.03 -27.27 4.83
C ILE A 7 -42.05 -25.80 5.29
N GLN A 8 -42.75 -25.48 6.38
CA GLN A 8 -42.84 -24.09 6.88
C GLN A 8 -41.55 -23.58 7.54
N ARG A 9 -40.69 -24.46 8.07
CA ARG A 9 -39.40 -24.06 8.66
C ARG A 9 -38.33 -23.76 7.61
N LEU A 10 -38.47 -24.31 6.40
CA LEU A 10 -37.54 -24.03 5.29
C LEU A 10 -37.83 -22.66 4.65
N ALA A 11 -39.11 -22.30 4.49
CA ALA A 11 -39.51 -21.02 3.90
C ALA A 11 -39.05 -19.79 4.71
N LEU A 12 -39.05 -19.88 6.05
CA LEU A 12 -38.53 -18.80 6.91
C LEU A 12 -37.00 -18.62 6.82
N ARG A 13 -36.24 -19.66 6.48
CA ARG A 13 -34.77 -19.56 6.31
C ARG A 13 -34.36 -19.00 4.95
N VAL A 14 -35.16 -19.21 3.90
CA VAL A 14 -34.86 -18.70 2.55
C VAL A 14 -35.07 -17.19 2.45
N TRP A 15 -35.96 -16.60 3.26
CA TRP A 15 -36.15 -15.14 3.31
C TRP A 15 -35.25 -14.41 4.32
N ALA A 16 -34.66 -15.11 5.30
CA ALA A 16 -33.75 -14.49 6.27
C ALA A 16 -32.38 -14.12 5.66
N VAL A 17 -31.90 -14.89 4.69
CA VAL A 17 -30.61 -14.67 4.02
C VAL A 17 -30.59 -13.40 3.15
N PRO A 18 -31.57 -13.12 2.27
CA PRO A 18 -31.57 -11.87 1.48
C PRO A 18 -31.77 -10.63 2.35
N ILE A 19 -32.52 -10.72 3.47
CA ILE A 19 -32.70 -9.58 4.39
C ILE A 19 -31.41 -9.27 5.16
N ALA A 20 -30.67 -10.29 5.61
CA ALA A 20 -29.37 -10.08 6.27
C ALA A 20 -28.32 -9.45 5.34
N ILE A 21 -28.34 -9.79 4.05
CA ILE A 21 -27.48 -9.16 3.03
C ILE A 21 -27.90 -7.70 2.80
N ALA A 22 -29.20 -7.41 2.66
CA ALA A 22 -29.70 -6.06 2.47
C ALA A 22 -29.43 -5.15 3.69
N VAL A 23 -29.58 -5.65 4.91
CA VAL A 23 -29.25 -4.92 6.14
C VAL A 23 -27.74 -4.73 6.29
N GLY A 24 -26.93 -5.72 5.91
CA GLY A 24 -25.47 -5.61 5.89
C GLY A 24 -24.95 -4.55 4.91
N THR A 25 -25.63 -4.33 3.77
CA THR A 25 -25.31 -3.22 2.86
C THR A 25 -25.80 -1.86 3.34
N LEU A 26 -26.84 -1.82 4.19
CA LEU A 26 -27.35 -0.60 4.81
C LEU A 26 -26.50 -0.15 6.02
N TRP A 27 -25.79 -1.09 6.66
CA TRP A 27 -24.85 -0.84 7.78
C TRP A 27 -23.38 -0.96 7.35
N TRP A 28 -23.10 -0.95 6.06
CA TRP A 28 -21.74 -0.71 5.61
C TRP A 28 -21.36 0.72 6.02
N PRO A 29 -20.21 0.94 6.69
CA PRO A 29 -19.79 2.30 7.02
C PRO A 29 -19.62 3.07 5.70
N THR A 30 -20.52 4.01 5.45
CA THR A 30 -20.45 4.97 4.35
C THR A 30 -19.27 5.94 4.48
N SER A 31 -18.45 5.79 5.51
CA SER A 31 -17.21 6.52 5.73
C SER A 31 -15.99 5.77 5.18
N LEU A 32 -16.03 5.38 3.91
CA LEU A 32 -14.83 5.32 3.07
C LEU A 32 -15.08 6.09 1.77
N ASP A 33 -15.94 7.11 1.82
CA ASP A 33 -15.82 8.23 0.89
C ASP A 33 -14.47 8.87 1.17
N SER A 34 -13.45 8.37 0.49
CA SER A 34 -12.19 9.07 0.31
C SER A 34 -12.56 10.49 -0.08
N LEU A 35 -12.19 11.43 0.78
CA LEU A 35 -12.30 12.86 0.57
C LEU A 35 -11.61 13.23 -0.75
N GLU A 36 -12.28 13.03 -1.87
CA GLU A 36 -11.86 13.53 -3.18
C GLU A 36 -12.24 15.02 -3.21
N ARG A 37 -11.58 15.77 -2.31
CA ARG A 37 -11.55 17.22 -2.36
C ARG A 37 -10.77 17.57 -3.62
N GLN A 38 -11.48 17.71 -4.73
CA GLN A 38 -11.00 18.45 -5.89
C GLN A 38 -10.86 19.92 -5.49
N ASN A 39 -9.77 20.25 -4.82
CA ASN A 39 -9.34 21.63 -4.67
C ASN A 39 -8.91 22.08 -6.07
N ALA A 40 -9.75 22.88 -6.74
CA ALA A 40 -9.33 23.62 -7.93
C ALA A 40 -8.09 24.45 -7.54
N SER A 41 -6.93 24.06 -8.05
CA SER A 41 -5.68 24.71 -7.67
C SER A 41 -5.62 26.10 -8.27
N THR A 42 -5.47 27.12 -7.42
CA THR A 42 -5.40 28.53 -7.85
C THR A 42 -4.30 28.78 -8.89
N TRP A 43 -3.27 27.94 -8.91
CA TRP A 43 -2.12 28.02 -9.82
C TRP A 43 -2.13 26.96 -10.93
N GLY A 44 -3.26 26.30 -11.19
CA GLY A 44 -3.36 25.25 -12.21
C GLY A 44 -2.48 24.03 -11.93
N VAL A 45 -2.02 23.86 -10.68
CA VAL A 45 -1.32 22.66 -10.21
C VAL A 45 -2.35 21.57 -9.95
N ASP A 46 -2.73 20.86 -11.00
CA ASP A 46 -3.69 19.76 -10.93
C ASP A 46 -3.01 18.41 -11.18
N ARG A 47 -3.80 17.34 -11.09
CA ARG A 47 -3.33 15.98 -11.34
C ARG A 47 -2.78 15.80 -12.75
N ALA A 48 -3.33 16.51 -13.74
CA ALA A 48 -2.90 16.40 -15.13
C ALA A 48 -1.54 17.07 -15.36
N LEU A 49 -1.31 18.25 -14.77
CA LEU A 49 -0.02 18.92 -14.81
C LEU A 49 1.06 18.06 -14.14
N ILE A 50 0.75 17.51 -12.96
CA ILE A 50 1.66 16.63 -12.21
C ILE A 50 1.98 15.38 -13.05
N SER A 51 0.95 14.72 -13.60
CA SER A 51 1.14 13.46 -14.34
C SER A 51 1.92 13.64 -15.63
N GLN A 52 1.82 14.79 -16.28
CA GLN A 52 2.51 15.08 -17.54
C GLN A 52 3.92 15.64 -17.33
N THR A 53 4.13 16.43 -16.26
CA THR A 53 5.37 17.20 -16.10
C THR A 53 6.30 16.60 -15.04
N ILE A 54 5.73 16.11 -13.93
CA ILE A 54 6.50 15.69 -12.76
C ILE A 54 6.65 14.17 -12.72
N SER A 55 5.58 13.42 -12.98
CA SER A 55 5.62 11.95 -12.90
C SER A 55 6.63 11.28 -13.84
N PRO A 56 6.81 11.70 -15.12
CA PRO A 56 7.76 11.04 -16.02
C PRO A 56 9.24 11.15 -15.62
N PRO A 57 9.77 12.32 -15.21
CA PRO A 57 11.13 12.35 -14.68
C PRO A 57 11.23 11.62 -13.34
N LEU A 58 10.25 11.73 -12.43
CA LEU A 58 10.28 11.00 -11.15
C LEU A 58 10.30 9.49 -11.33
N SER A 59 9.54 8.97 -12.30
CA SER A 59 9.52 7.55 -12.60
C SER A 59 10.86 7.04 -13.11
N SER A 60 11.77 7.91 -13.58
CA SER A 60 13.15 7.59 -13.95
C SER A 60 14.18 8.01 -12.88
N GLY A 61 13.74 8.32 -11.66
CA GLY A 61 14.60 8.73 -10.54
C GLY A 61 15.14 10.16 -10.65
N ARG A 62 14.56 11.00 -11.53
CA ARG A 62 14.96 12.39 -11.73
C ARG A 62 13.98 13.33 -11.05
N PHE A 63 14.49 14.28 -10.28
CA PHE A 63 13.70 15.22 -9.48
C PHE A 63 13.78 16.62 -10.11
N PRO A 64 12.84 17.01 -11.00
CA PRO A 64 12.90 18.31 -11.65
C PRO A 64 12.75 19.45 -10.65
N LEU A 65 13.68 20.42 -10.67
CA LEU A 65 13.63 21.58 -9.77
C LEU A 65 12.77 22.73 -10.32
N ARG A 66 12.36 22.66 -11.60
CA ARG A 66 11.61 23.72 -12.27
C ARG A 66 10.50 23.14 -13.15
N ILE A 67 9.36 23.80 -13.15
CA ILE A 67 8.19 23.49 -13.98
C ILE A 67 7.53 24.79 -14.45
N SER A 68 6.62 24.68 -15.42
CA SER A 68 5.70 25.77 -15.76
C SER A 68 4.33 25.44 -15.18
N VAL A 69 3.73 26.38 -14.47
CA VAL A 69 2.35 26.27 -13.97
C VAL A 69 1.48 27.31 -14.66
N ASN A 70 0.20 27.03 -14.87
CA ASN A 70 -0.69 27.94 -15.57
C ASN A 70 -1.59 28.67 -14.58
N HIS A 71 -1.59 30.00 -14.64
CA HIS A 71 -2.54 30.83 -13.91
C HIS A 71 -3.34 31.67 -14.91
N LYS A 72 -4.65 31.46 -14.99
CA LYS A 72 -5.53 32.15 -15.97
C LYS A 72 -5.01 32.04 -17.40
N ASP A 73 -4.63 30.84 -17.81
CA ASP A 73 -4.06 30.50 -19.13
C ASP A 73 -2.71 31.15 -19.47
N ILE A 74 -2.05 31.75 -18.47
CA ILE A 74 -0.70 32.31 -18.61
C ILE A 74 0.31 31.36 -17.95
N PRO A 75 1.35 30.89 -18.68
CA PRO A 75 2.38 30.05 -18.12
C PRO A 75 3.34 30.87 -17.24
N HIS A 76 3.64 30.35 -16.05
CA HIS A 76 4.56 30.93 -15.08
C HIS A 76 5.67 29.94 -14.72
N PRO A 77 6.95 30.32 -14.87
CA PRO A 77 8.06 29.51 -14.41
C PRO A 77 8.02 29.41 -12.88
N SER A 78 8.11 28.19 -12.36
CA SER A 78 8.01 27.89 -10.94
C SER A 78 9.08 26.90 -10.51
N SER A 79 9.49 26.98 -9.24
CA SER A 79 10.45 26.04 -8.64
C SER A 79 9.74 24.98 -7.81
N ILE A 80 10.24 23.75 -7.85
CA ILE A 80 9.83 22.67 -6.95
C ILE A 80 10.81 22.58 -5.79
N GLN A 81 10.28 22.58 -4.58
CA GLN A 81 11.02 22.31 -3.35
C GLN A 81 10.70 20.89 -2.90
N TYR A 82 11.71 20.03 -2.82
CA TYR A 82 11.58 18.67 -2.31
C TYR A 82 11.92 18.62 -0.83
N THR A 83 11.36 17.66 -0.12
CA THR A 83 11.62 17.39 1.30
C THR A 83 12.79 16.42 1.52
N ILE A 84 13.47 16.04 0.43
CA ILE A 84 14.56 15.06 0.43
C ILE A 84 15.78 15.63 1.15
N ASP A 85 16.25 14.90 2.16
CA ASP A 85 17.52 15.13 2.80
C ASP A 85 18.64 14.53 1.93
N SER A 86 19.52 15.40 1.42
CA SER A 86 20.58 14.99 0.49
C SER A 86 21.61 14.06 1.14
N SER A 87 21.87 14.19 2.44
CA SER A 87 22.80 13.33 3.16
C SER A 87 22.23 11.91 3.28
N LEU A 88 20.97 11.79 3.69
CA LEU A 88 20.27 10.51 3.81
C LEU A 88 20.05 9.84 2.44
N GLN A 89 19.68 10.62 1.41
CA GLN A 89 19.54 10.14 0.04
C GLN A 89 20.85 9.53 -0.47
N ASN A 90 21.97 10.22 -0.27
CA ASN A 90 23.28 9.73 -0.72
C ASN A 90 23.74 8.51 0.08
N ALA A 91 23.54 8.51 1.40
CA ALA A 91 23.90 7.37 2.26
C ALA A 91 23.13 6.11 1.89
N THR A 92 21.82 6.22 1.65
CA THR A 92 20.97 5.09 1.28
C THR A 92 21.30 4.55 -0.11
N ALA A 93 21.57 5.42 -1.08
CA ALA A 93 22.06 5.03 -2.40
C ALA A 93 23.40 4.28 -2.31
N ALA A 94 24.36 4.81 -1.53
CA ALA A 94 25.67 4.19 -1.34
C ALA A 94 25.59 2.78 -0.73
N VAL A 95 24.67 2.56 0.21
CA VAL A 95 24.43 1.22 0.79
C VAL A 95 23.93 0.25 -0.27
N LEU A 96 22.92 0.64 -1.05
CA LEU A 96 22.38 -0.20 -2.13
C LEU A 96 23.45 -0.51 -3.19
N ASP A 97 24.24 0.48 -3.57
CA ASP A 97 25.32 0.32 -4.55
C ASP A 97 26.50 -0.53 -4.04
N HIS A 98 26.76 -0.50 -2.72
CA HIS A 98 27.80 -1.31 -2.10
C HIS A 98 27.42 -2.80 -2.07
N TYR A 99 26.21 -3.11 -1.60
CA TYR A 99 25.76 -4.50 -1.45
C TYR A 99 25.24 -5.12 -2.75
N ARG A 100 24.87 -4.28 -3.73
CA ARG A 100 24.40 -4.67 -5.06
C ARG A 100 23.35 -5.79 -5.01
N PRO A 101 22.18 -5.61 -4.37
CA PRO A 101 21.11 -6.57 -4.51
C PRO A 101 20.62 -6.61 -5.97
N ASP A 102 19.97 -7.70 -6.40
CA ASP A 102 19.43 -7.76 -7.77
C ASP A 102 18.42 -6.63 -8.03
N TYR A 103 17.58 -6.38 -7.02
CA TYR A 103 16.71 -5.22 -6.90
C TYR A 103 16.69 -4.76 -5.45
N GLY A 104 16.70 -3.45 -5.22
CA GLY A 104 16.62 -2.87 -3.88
C GLY A 104 15.86 -1.56 -3.89
N VAL A 105 15.09 -1.31 -2.83
CA VAL A 105 14.36 -0.06 -2.63
C VAL A 105 14.52 0.36 -1.19
N PHE A 106 14.71 1.66 -0.98
CA PHE A 106 14.68 2.28 0.33
C PHE A 106 13.83 3.54 0.28
N VAL A 107 12.93 3.71 1.25
CA VAL A 107 12.10 4.91 1.40
C VAL A 107 12.13 5.31 2.87
N ALA A 108 12.49 6.56 3.15
CA ALA A 108 12.38 7.17 4.47
C ALA A 108 11.28 8.23 4.46
N ILE A 109 10.39 8.13 5.44
CA ILE A 109 9.26 9.04 5.63
C ILE A 109 9.36 9.58 7.06
N ASP A 110 9.22 10.90 7.21
CA ASP A 110 9.00 11.52 8.50
C ASP A 110 7.58 11.16 8.99
N PRO A 111 7.42 10.47 10.13
CA PRO A 111 6.13 9.91 10.54
C PRO A 111 5.11 10.98 10.97
N GLU A 112 5.57 12.18 11.34
CA GLU A 112 4.69 13.26 11.81
C GLU A 112 4.16 14.11 10.64
N SER A 113 5.03 14.53 9.73
CA SER A 113 4.70 15.38 8.57
C SER A 113 4.33 14.59 7.31
N GLY A 114 4.71 13.32 7.22
CA GLY A 114 4.61 12.52 6.00
C GLY A 114 5.63 12.89 4.91
N HIS A 115 6.62 13.74 5.22
CA HIS A 115 7.65 14.13 4.27
C HIS A 115 8.51 12.94 3.83
N LEU A 116 8.77 12.83 2.54
CA LEU A 116 9.76 11.90 1.99
C LEU A 116 11.17 12.47 2.21
N LEU A 117 11.94 11.84 3.09
CA LEU A 117 13.31 12.25 3.41
C LEU A 117 14.34 11.60 2.47
N ALA A 118 14.06 10.39 1.99
CA ALA A 118 14.87 9.72 0.98
C ALA A 118 14.03 8.70 0.20
N ILE A 119 14.35 8.54 -1.08
CA ILE A 119 13.77 7.53 -1.97
C ILE A 119 14.86 7.02 -2.90
N ALA A 120 15.33 5.80 -2.67
CA ALA A 120 16.38 5.17 -3.44
C ALA A 120 15.89 3.86 -4.04
N SER A 121 16.34 3.58 -5.26
CA SER A 121 16.10 2.30 -5.94
C SER A 121 17.38 1.85 -6.63
N HIS A 122 17.64 0.55 -6.60
CA HIS A 122 18.80 -0.08 -7.20
C HIS A 122 18.36 -1.29 -8.01
N GLN A 123 19.04 -1.50 -9.14
CA GLN A 123 18.91 -2.66 -9.99
C GLN A 123 20.32 -3.07 -10.43
N ARG A 124 20.71 -4.33 -10.20
CA ARG A 124 22.08 -4.78 -10.45
C ARG A 124 22.47 -4.72 -11.93
N GLU A 125 21.57 -5.17 -12.80
CA GLU A 125 21.83 -5.35 -14.23
C GLU A 125 20.89 -4.52 -15.10
N GLY A 126 21.39 -4.01 -16.22
CA GLY A 126 20.64 -3.18 -17.16
C GLY A 126 20.60 -1.69 -16.77
N THR A 127 20.05 -0.87 -17.65
CA THR A 127 19.81 0.55 -17.37
C THR A 127 18.58 0.65 -16.47
N PRO A 128 18.65 1.31 -15.30
CA PRO A 128 17.46 1.56 -14.47
C PRO A 128 16.50 2.49 -15.23
N GLU A 129 15.55 1.91 -15.95
CA GLU A 129 14.54 2.69 -16.69
C GLU A 129 13.47 3.27 -15.76
N HIS A 130 13.28 2.63 -14.60
CA HIS A 130 12.23 2.97 -13.66
C HIS A 130 12.73 3.00 -12.20
N ASN A 131 12.32 4.02 -11.45
CA ASN A 131 12.42 4.08 -10.01
C ASN A 131 11.49 3.02 -9.39
N LEU A 132 12.09 1.93 -8.91
CA LEU A 132 11.37 0.78 -8.37
C LEU A 132 10.51 1.16 -7.16
N ALA A 133 10.87 2.23 -6.43
CA ALA A 133 10.13 2.71 -5.27
C ALA A 133 8.76 3.30 -5.63
N LEU A 134 8.56 3.70 -6.89
CA LEU A 134 7.31 4.28 -7.39
C LEU A 134 6.44 3.26 -8.15
N ARG A 135 6.83 1.98 -8.15
CA ARG A 135 6.10 0.91 -8.84
C ARG A 135 5.21 0.14 -7.86
N ALA A 136 3.91 0.11 -8.14
CA ALA A 136 2.93 -0.70 -7.41
C ALA A 136 2.80 -2.14 -7.98
N GLY A 137 3.93 -2.81 -8.21
CA GLY A 137 3.97 -4.14 -8.85
C GLY A 137 4.36 -5.30 -7.92
N TYR A 138 4.89 -5.01 -6.74
CA TYR A 138 5.39 -6.03 -5.82
C TYR A 138 4.31 -6.40 -4.80
N PRO A 139 3.98 -7.70 -4.62
CA PRO A 139 2.95 -8.10 -3.68
C PRO A 139 3.34 -7.69 -2.26
N ALA A 140 2.41 -7.06 -1.54
CA ALA A 140 2.55 -6.80 -0.12
C ALA A 140 2.54 -8.15 0.62
N ALA A 141 3.73 -8.65 0.94
CA ALA A 141 3.92 -9.91 1.66
C ALA A 141 3.44 -9.75 3.13
N SER A 142 4.17 -10.32 4.10
CA SER A 142 3.79 -10.24 5.51
C SER A 142 3.67 -8.81 6.08
N VAL A 143 4.08 -7.76 5.36
CA VAL A 143 3.82 -6.36 5.73
C VAL A 143 2.32 -6.02 5.79
N PHE A 144 1.48 -6.69 4.99
CA PHE A 144 0.03 -6.47 5.00
C PHE A 144 -0.61 -6.84 6.35
N LYS A 145 0.07 -7.65 7.17
CA LYS A 145 -0.40 -8.00 8.52
C LYS A 145 -0.59 -6.78 9.43
N ILE A 146 0.08 -5.65 9.15
CA ILE A 146 -0.15 -4.39 9.87
C ILE A 146 -1.62 -3.96 9.72
N ILE A 147 -2.18 -4.05 8.51
CA ILE A 147 -3.57 -3.68 8.24
C ILE A 147 -4.53 -4.62 8.96
N THR A 148 -4.29 -5.93 8.86
CA THR A 148 -5.13 -6.94 9.54
C THR A 148 -5.09 -6.79 11.07
N ALA A 149 -3.90 -6.59 11.63
CA ALA A 149 -3.72 -6.40 13.07
C ALA A 149 -4.38 -5.10 13.55
N ALA A 150 -4.18 -3.99 12.83
CA ALA A 150 -4.82 -2.71 13.15
C ALA A 150 -6.35 -2.83 13.14
N ALA A 151 -6.92 -3.46 12.11
CA ALA A 151 -8.37 -3.69 12.04
C ALA A 151 -8.88 -4.58 13.18
N ALA A 152 -8.14 -5.63 13.55
CA ALA A 152 -8.54 -6.51 14.64
C ALA A 152 -8.54 -5.80 16.01
N VAL A 153 -7.57 -4.91 16.24
CA VAL A 153 -7.51 -4.07 17.46
C VAL A 153 -8.60 -3.00 17.45
N ASP A 154 -8.77 -2.28 16.33
CA ASP A 154 -9.75 -1.20 16.18
C ASP A 154 -11.19 -1.69 16.34
N LEU A 155 -11.50 -2.89 15.82
CA LEU A 155 -12.79 -3.55 15.99
C LEU A 155 -12.96 -4.24 17.37
N GLY A 156 -12.00 -4.08 18.28
CA GLY A 156 -12.02 -4.67 19.62
C GLY A 156 -12.04 -6.20 19.63
N LYS A 157 -11.56 -6.85 18.57
CA LYS A 157 -11.54 -8.33 18.45
C LYS A 157 -10.37 -8.95 19.18
N VAL A 158 -9.26 -8.22 19.27
CA VAL A 158 -8.04 -8.65 19.95
C VAL A 158 -7.38 -7.44 20.64
N GLN A 159 -6.56 -7.74 21.63
CA GLN A 159 -5.59 -6.84 22.26
C GLN A 159 -4.17 -7.35 21.98
N ALA A 160 -3.15 -6.55 22.29
CA ALA A 160 -1.75 -6.90 22.06
C ALA A 160 -1.31 -8.19 22.77
N ASP A 161 -1.98 -8.57 23.86
CA ASP A 161 -1.72 -9.76 24.68
C ASP A 161 -2.70 -10.92 24.41
N THR A 162 -3.56 -10.80 23.42
CA THR A 162 -4.54 -11.86 23.10
C THR A 162 -3.84 -13.13 22.62
N VAL A 163 -4.02 -14.21 23.37
CA VAL A 163 -3.51 -15.53 23.01
C VAL A 163 -4.36 -16.13 21.89
N LEU A 164 -3.73 -16.39 20.74
CA LEU A 164 -4.39 -16.99 19.58
C LEU A 164 -3.90 -18.44 19.39
N PRO A 165 -4.82 -19.43 19.33
CA PRO A 165 -4.43 -20.76 18.91
C PRO A 165 -4.05 -20.74 17.43
N PHE A 166 -2.94 -21.40 17.08
CA PHE A 166 -2.52 -21.58 15.69
C PHE A 166 -2.08 -23.02 15.44
N ASN A 167 -2.25 -23.47 14.20
CA ASN A 167 -1.73 -24.74 13.73
C ASN A 167 -0.53 -24.48 12.83
N GLY A 168 0.58 -25.16 13.09
CA GLY A 168 1.85 -24.95 12.40
C GLY A 168 3.01 -25.31 13.32
N LYS A 169 4.23 -25.05 12.87
CA LYS A 169 5.42 -25.12 13.73
C LYS A 169 5.93 -23.71 13.96
N GLU A 170 6.38 -23.43 15.18
CA GLU A 170 7.28 -22.31 15.46
C GLU A 170 8.62 -22.63 14.78
N THR A 171 8.79 -22.22 13.53
CA THR A 171 10.06 -22.44 12.82
C THR A 171 10.81 -21.13 12.73
N SER A 172 11.99 -21.07 13.33
CA SER A 172 12.97 -20.07 12.90
C SER A 172 13.48 -20.45 11.50
N LEU A 173 13.80 -19.45 10.68
CA LEU A 173 14.39 -19.65 9.36
C LEU A 173 15.85 -20.12 9.50
N TYR A 174 16.04 -21.43 9.69
CA TYR A 174 17.35 -22.07 9.62
C TYR A 174 17.64 -22.51 8.18
N ARG A 175 18.92 -22.53 7.79
CA ARG A 175 19.37 -23.03 6.47
C ARG A 175 18.75 -24.40 6.11
N LYS A 176 18.62 -25.31 7.07
CA LYS A 176 17.97 -26.63 6.87
C LYS A 176 16.47 -26.54 6.51
N ASN A 177 15.77 -25.54 7.01
CA ASN A 177 14.33 -25.34 6.77
C ASN A 177 14.08 -24.70 5.38
N VAL A 178 15.08 -24.00 4.82
CA VAL A 178 15.00 -23.40 3.49
C VAL A 178 15.53 -24.34 2.40
N LEU A 179 16.66 -25.02 2.66
CA LEU A 179 17.36 -25.83 1.65
C LEU A 179 16.94 -27.31 1.61
N HIS A 180 16.25 -27.82 2.63
CA HIS A 180 15.85 -29.22 2.73
C HIS A 180 14.37 -29.40 3.11
N HIS A 181 13.49 -28.55 2.56
CA HIS A 181 12.04 -28.72 2.73
C HIS A 181 11.54 -29.94 1.93
N LYS A 182 10.59 -30.68 2.51
CA LYS A 182 9.87 -31.78 1.83
C LYS A 182 8.46 -31.28 1.51
N ASN A 183 8.09 -31.30 0.23
CA ASN A 183 6.74 -30.95 -0.21
C ASN A 183 5.68 -31.80 0.50
N ASN A 184 4.55 -31.18 0.80
CA ASN A 184 3.40 -31.81 1.45
C ASN A 184 2.12 -31.33 0.76
N GLN A 185 0.96 -31.79 1.21
CA GLN A 185 -0.33 -31.46 0.59
C GLN A 185 -0.70 -29.96 0.58
N TRP A 186 0.09 -29.11 1.23
CA TRP A 186 -0.10 -27.66 1.35
C TRP A 186 1.10 -26.83 0.80
N THR A 187 2.12 -27.49 0.23
CA THR A 187 3.28 -26.88 -0.47
C THR A 187 3.68 -27.71 -1.68
#